data_AF-A0A815YEL0-F1
#
_entry.id   AF-A0A815YEL0-F1
#
_cell.length_a   1.000
_cell.length_b   1.000
_cell.length_c   1.000
_cell.angle_alpha   90.00
_cell.angle_beta   90.00
_cell.angle_gamma   90.00
#
_symmetry.space_group_name_H-M   'P 1'
#
loop_
_entity.id
_entity.type
_entity.pdbx_description
1 polymer ?
#
loop_
_entity_poly.entity_id
_entity_poly.type
_entity_poly.pdbx_seq_one_letter_code
_entity_poly.pdbx_strand_id
1 'polypeptide(L)'
;LEYNKVNKEREYVNLVDNLQFRSILLRLQERLSDNDRKRLHFFLGNDIPRRIRGDATLSGTLSLLESLLDQEKINEQDFTYLVKAFDEIQCIDAANLLRKHMKQLQSNGQNELVQSPASIMPITID
;
A
#
# COMPACT_ATOMS: atom_id res chain seq x y z
N LEU A 1 -27.08 13.56 17.58
CA LEU A 1 -26.49 14.05 16.30
C LEU A 1 -25.00 13.70 16.13
N GLU A 2 -24.29 13.23 17.18
CA GLU A 2 -22.87 12.80 17.08
C GLU A 2 -22.62 11.47 16.37
N TYR A 3 -23.60 10.56 16.33
CA TYR A 3 -23.45 9.23 15.71
C TYR A 3 -23.18 9.27 14.19
N ASN A 4 -23.60 10.33 13.49
CA ASN A 4 -23.37 10.47 12.04
C ASN A 4 -22.00 11.06 11.70
N LYS A 5 -21.30 11.67 12.66
CA LYS A 5 -20.00 12.30 12.41
C LYS A 5 -18.87 11.27 12.46
N VAL A 6 -18.91 10.38 13.45
CA VAL A 6 -17.93 9.30 13.63
C VAL A 6 -17.98 8.30 12.46
N ASN A 7 -19.16 7.98 11.94
CA ASN A 7 -19.29 7.11 10.77
C ASN A 7 -18.74 7.76 9.50
N LYS A 8 -18.99 9.07 9.29
CA LYS A 8 -18.40 9.80 8.16
C LYS A 8 -16.88 9.82 8.25
N GLU A 9 -16.32 10.14 9.42
CA GLU A 9 -14.86 10.20 9.59
C GLU A 9 -14.19 8.83 9.34
N ARG A 10 -14.77 7.72 9.80
CA ARG A 10 -14.26 6.37 9.48
C ARG A 10 -14.40 6.00 8.00
N GLU A 11 -15.47 6.45 7.34
CA GLU A 11 -15.70 6.22 5.92
C GLU A 11 -14.71 7.01 5.06
N TYR A 12 -14.40 8.26 5.44
CA TYR A 12 -13.38 9.08 4.79
C TYR A 12 -11.95 8.52 4.96
N VAL A 13 -11.60 8.02 6.15
CA VAL A 13 -10.28 7.41 6.40
C VAL A 13 -10.10 6.17 5.51
N ASN A 14 -11.08 5.25 5.48
CA ASN A 14 -11.04 4.09 4.57
C ASN A 14 -10.95 4.49 3.09
N LEU A 15 -11.60 5.59 2.69
CA LEU A 15 -11.55 6.07 1.30
C LEU A 15 -10.18 6.62 0.94
N VAL A 16 -9.53 7.37 1.84
CA VAL A 16 -8.20 7.94 1.62
C VAL A 16 -7.13 6.85 1.59
N ASP A 17 -7.21 5.87 2.49
CA ASP A 17 -6.25 4.77 2.56
C ASP A 17 -6.35 3.87 1.31
N ASN A 18 -7.59 3.60 0.84
CA ASN A 18 -7.82 2.86 -0.41
C ASN A 18 -7.28 3.59 -1.65
N LEU A 19 -7.39 4.93 -1.68
CA LEU A 19 -6.85 5.74 -2.78
C LEU A 19 -5.31 5.75 -2.80
N GLN A 20 -4.67 5.80 -1.63
CA GLN A 20 -3.21 5.70 -1.53
C GLN A 20 -2.72 4.32 -1.99
N PHE A 21 -3.43 3.27 -1.57
CA PHE A 21 -3.13 1.89 -1.98
C PHE A 21 -3.27 1.70 -3.50
N ARG A 22 -4.38 2.17 -4.09
CA ARG A 22 -4.56 2.11 -5.55
C ARG A 22 -3.49 2.90 -6.30
N SER A 23 -3.08 4.06 -5.78
CA SER A 23 -2.01 4.86 -6.39
C SER A 23 -0.67 4.12 -6.40
N ILE A 24 -0.33 3.42 -5.32
CA ILE A 24 0.93 2.65 -5.29
C ILE A 24 0.88 1.44 -6.22
N LEU A 25 -0.27 0.74 -6.33
CA LEU A 25 -0.43 -0.37 -7.28
C LEU A 25 -0.28 0.08 -8.74
N LEU A 26 -0.85 1.23 -9.11
CA LEU A 26 -0.70 1.79 -10.45
C LEU A 26 0.76 2.16 -10.74
N ARG A 27 1.44 2.83 -9.79
CA ARG A 27 2.86 3.17 -9.94
C ARG A 27 3.75 1.94 -10.06
N LEU A 28 3.42 0.87 -9.33
CA LEU A 28 4.13 -0.40 -9.40
C LEU A 28 4.00 -1.00 -10.81
N GLN A 29 2.77 -1.08 -11.32
CA GLN A 29 2.45 -1.61 -12.64
C GLN A 29 3.17 -0.86 -13.77
N GLU A 30 3.26 0.47 -13.70
CA GLU A 30 3.98 1.31 -14.67
C GLU A 30 5.49 1.06 -14.67
N ARG A 31 6.05 0.55 -13.57
CA ARG A 31 7.50 0.26 -13.43
C ARG A 31 7.87 -1.14 -13.91
N LEU A 32 6.91 -2.03 -14.06
CA LEU A 32 7.17 -3.39 -14.54
C LEU A 32 7.34 -3.37 -16.05
N SER A 33 8.42 -4.00 -16.54
CA SER A 33 8.52 -4.35 -17.95
C SER A 33 7.55 -5.49 -18.30
N ASP A 34 7.31 -5.75 -19.58
CA ASP A 34 6.55 -6.94 -20.01
C ASP A 34 7.17 -8.24 -19.49
N ASN A 35 8.50 -8.28 -19.39
CA ASN A 35 9.20 -9.44 -18.87
C ASN A 35 8.97 -9.60 -17.36
N ASP A 36 9.02 -8.50 -16.59
CA ASP A 36 8.74 -8.54 -15.15
C ASP A 36 7.30 -8.96 -14.86
N ARG A 37 6.33 -8.46 -15.66
CA ARG A 37 4.93 -8.92 -15.57
C ARG A 37 4.82 -10.43 -15.77
N LYS A 38 5.45 -10.98 -16.83
CA LYS A 38 5.44 -12.42 -17.08
C LYS A 38 6.07 -13.21 -15.93
N ARG A 39 7.22 -12.75 -15.41
CA ARG A 39 7.91 -13.39 -14.28
C ARG A 39 7.05 -13.35 -13.01
N LEU A 40 6.40 -12.22 -12.74
CA LEU A 40 5.50 -12.06 -11.61
C LEU A 40 4.29 -13.01 -11.70
N HIS A 41 3.63 -13.06 -12.85
CA HIS A 41 2.51 -13.98 -13.09
C HIS A 41 2.92 -15.45 -13.00
N PHE A 42 4.13 -15.79 -13.45
CA PHE A 42 4.67 -17.14 -13.30
C PHE A 42 4.93 -17.47 -11.82
N PHE A 43 5.65 -16.59 -11.11
CA PHE A 43 6.05 -16.77 -9.73
C PHE A 43 4.84 -16.88 -8.79
N LEU A 44 3.88 -15.96 -8.92
CA LEU A 44 2.66 -15.90 -8.12
C LEU A 44 1.52 -16.74 -8.70
N GLY A 45 1.77 -17.53 -9.74
CA GLY A 45 0.70 -18.19 -10.49
C GLY A 45 -0.11 -19.19 -9.67
N ASN A 46 0.47 -19.77 -8.61
CA ASN A 46 -0.25 -20.64 -7.67
C ASN A 46 -1.05 -19.87 -6.63
N ASP A 47 -0.72 -18.60 -6.44
CA ASP A 47 -1.31 -17.71 -5.44
C ASP A 47 -2.51 -16.92 -5.98
N ILE A 48 -2.85 -17.07 -7.26
CA ILE A 48 -3.90 -16.30 -7.93
C ILE A 48 -4.89 -17.18 -8.71
N PRO A 49 -6.12 -16.68 -8.94
CA PRO A 49 -7.12 -17.38 -9.74
C PRO A 49 -6.62 -17.75 -11.14
N ARG A 50 -6.96 -18.96 -11.59
CA ARG A 50 -6.54 -19.50 -12.90
C ARG A 50 -6.87 -18.59 -14.08
N ARG A 51 -7.96 -17.82 -13.99
CA ARG A 51 -8.39 -16.86 -15.02
C ARG A 51 -7.41 -15.70 -15.25
N ILE A 52 -6.63 -15.31 -14.22
CA ILE A 52 -5.69 -14.18 -14.27
C ILE A 52 -4.25 -14.68 -14.53
N ARG A 53 -3.98 -15.95 -14.22
CA ARG A 53 -2.65 -16.55 -14.29
C ARG A 53 -1.93 -16.36 -15.63
N GLY A 54 -2.65 -16.45 -16.74
CA GLY A 54 -2.08 -16.31 -18.08
C GLY A 54 -2.06 -14.88 -18.63
N ASP A 55 -2.70 -13.93 -17.95
CA ASP A 55 -2.87 -12.57 -18.45
C ASP A 55 -1.74 -11.65 -17.95
N ALA A 56 -0.56 -11.73 -18.56
CA ALA A 56 0.56 -10.87 -18.23
C ALA A 56 0.46 -9.45 -18.84
N THR A 57 -0.74 -9.02 -19.25
CA THR A 57 -0.97 -7.64 -19.69
C THR A 57 -0.92 -6.69 -18.50
N LEU A 58 -0.95 -5.39 -18.79
CA LEU A 58 -1.09 -4.36 -17.78
C LEU A 58 -2.35 -4.61 -16.93
N SER A 59 -3.52 -4.78 -17.55
CA SER A 59 -4.79 -5.06 -16.85
C SER A 59 -4.77 -6.35 -16.04
N GLY A 60 -4.17 -7.41 -16.57
CA GLY A 60 -4.02 -8.67 -15.84
C GLY A 60 -3.09 -8.57 -14.64
N THR A 61 -2.03 -7.77 -14.72
CA THR A 61 -1.14 -7.49 -13.60
C THR A 61 -1.85 -6.71 -12.49
N LEU A 62 -2.70 -5.75 -12.83
CA LEU A 62 -3.52 -5.05 -11.83
C LEU A 62 -4.51 -6.01 -11.16
N SER A 63 -5.18 -6.84 -11.96
CA SER A 63 -6.11 -7.85 -11.46
C SER A 63 -5.42 -8.88 -10.54
N LEU A 64 -4.15 -9.21 -10.84
CA LEU A 64 -3.30 -10.03 -9.99
C LEU A 64 -3.08 -9.36 -8.64
N LEU A 65 -2.66 -8.09 -8.62
CA LEU A 65 -2.39 -7.35 -7.39
C LEU A 65 -3.65 -7.15 -6.53
N GLU A 66 -4.78 -6.83 -7.16
CA GLU A 66 -6.09 -6.75 -6.49
C GLU A 66 -6.47 -8.10 -5.90
N SER A 67 -6.24 -9.21 -6.62
CA SER A 67 -6.53 -10.54 -6.09
C SER A 67 -5.67 -10.91 -4.87
N LEU A 68 -4.44 -10.39 -4.75
CA LEU A 68 -3.62 -10.60 -3.56
C LEU A 68 -4.16 -9.80 -2.37
N LEU A 69 -4.71 -8.61 -2.60
CA LEU A 69 -5.38 -7.82 -1.57
C LEU A 69 -6.65 -8.53 -1.10
N ASP A 70 -7.49 -9.00 -2.01
CA ASP A 70 -8.72 -9.73 -1.69
C ASP A 70 -8.46 -11.02 -0.88
N GLN A 71 -7.26 -11.60 -1.05
CA GLN A 71 -6.79 -12.78 -0.30
C GLN A 71 -6.05 -12.42 0.99
N GLU A 72 -5.96 -11.14 1.35
CA GLU A 72 -5.21 -10.63 2.50
C GLU A 72 -3.71 -11.00 2.51
N LYS A 73 -3.14 -11.36 1.35
CA LYS A 73 -1.69 -11.63 1.21
C LYS A 73 -0.86 -10.37 1.25
N ILE A 74 -1.49 -9.25 0.89
CA ILE A 74 -0.98 -7.89 1.03
C ILE A 74 -2.07 -7.05 1.66
N ASN A 75 -1.67 -5.94 2.28
CA ASN A 75 -2.59 -4.91 2.72
C ASN A 75 -1.97 -3.53 2.53
N GLU A 76 -2.70 -2.49 2.92
CA GLU A 76 -2.33 -1.10 2.67
C GLU A 76 -1.11 -0.63 3.48
N GLN A 77 -0.77 -1.35 4.55
CA GLN A 77 0.32 -1.01 5.47
C GLN A 77 1.53 -1.93 5.31
N ASP A 78 1.32 -3.16 4.82
CA ASP A 78 2.34 -4.19 4.69
C ASP A 78 2.42 -4.75 3.26
N PHE A 79 3.50 -4.36 2.59
CA PHE A 79 3.86 -4.84 1.25
C PHE A 79 4.97 -5.90 1.29
N THR A 80 5.31 -6.45 2.47
CA THR A 80 6.45 -7.37 2.64
C THR A 80 6.35 -8.58 1.70
N TYR A 81 5.14 -9.13 1.52
CA TYR A 81 4.92 -10.24 0.58
C TYR A 81 5.28 -9.87 -0.86
N LEU A 82 4.83 -8.71 -1.35
CA LEU A 82 5.17 -8.22 -2.69
C LEU A 82 6.65 -7.87 -2.83
N VAL A 83 7.26 -7.26 -1.81
CA VAL A 83 8.70 -6.96 -1.81
C VAL A 83 9.51 -8.24 -1.99
N LYS A 84 9.19 -9.30 -1.23
CA LYS A 84 9.84 -10.61 -1.37
C LYS A 84 9.63 -11.19 -2.77
N ALA A 85 8.40 -11.15 -3.29
CA ALA A 85 8.13 -11.62 -4.64
C ALA A 85 8.98 -10.88 -5.70
N PHE A 86 9.10 -9.55 -5.59
CA PHE A 86 9.92 -8.75 -6.49
C PHE A 86 11.42 -9.01 -6.35
N ASP A 87 11.93 -9.24 -5.13
CA ASP A 87 13.33 -9.63 -4.94
C ASP A 87 13.63 -10.98 -5.61
N GLU A 88 12.74 -11.98 -5.44
CA GLU A 88 12.89 -13.31 -6.04
C GLU A 88 12.86 -13.27 -7.57
N ILE A 89 11.97 -12.45 -8.15
CA ILE A 89 11.95 -12.21 -9.59
C ILE A 89 12.94 -11.12 -10.03
N GLN A 90 13.87 -10.70 -9.18
CA GLN A 90 14.91 -9.70 -9.48
C GLN A 90 14.39 -8.39 -10.08
N CYS A 91 13.16 -8.00 -9.75
CA CYS A 91 12.57 -6.72 -10.13
C CYS A 91 12.89 -5.68 -9.03
N ILE A 92 14.16 -5.32 -8.95
CA ILE A 92 14.72 -4.54 -7.84
C ILE A 92 14.10 -3.14 -7.73
N ASP A 93 13.76 -2.53 -8.86
CA ASP A 93 13.15 -1.20 -8.89
C ASP A 93 11.76 -1.18 -8.24
N ALA A 94 10.94 -2.20 -8.51
CA ALA A 94 9.62 -2.37 -7.90
C ALA A 94 9.73 -2.64 -6.38
N ALA A 95 10.66 -3.51 -5.98
CA ALA A 95 10.93 -3.78 -4.57
C ALA A 95 11.36 -2.51 -3.82
N ASN A 96 12.25 -1.71 -4.40
CA ASN A 96 12.72 -0.46 -3.80
C ASN A 96 11.63 0.61 -3.70
N LEU A 97 10.75 0.69 -4.70
CA LEU A 97 9.59 1.58 -4.67
C LEU A 97 8.68 1.25 -3.48
N LEU A 98 8.38 -0.03 -3.26
CA LEU A 98 7.55 -0.46 -2.12
C LEU A 98 8.23 -0.24 -0.78
N ARG A 99 9.53 -0.57 -0.64
CA ARG A 99 10.29 -0.28 0.60
C ARG A 99 10.30 1.19 0.94
N LYS A 100 10.46 2.06 -0.07
CA LYS A 100 10.43 3.52 0.13
C LYS A 100 9.05 3.96 0.63
N HIS A 101 7.98 3.41 0.07
CA HIS A 101 6.63 3.72 0.51
C HIS A 101 6.37 3.25 1.96
N MET A 102 6.75 2.03 2.30
CA MET A 102 6.64 1.51 3.68
C MET A 102 7.40 2.37 4.69
N LYS A 103 8.61 2.83 4.35
CA LYS A 103 9.38 3.75 5.20
C LYS A 103 8.65 5.08 5.42
N GLN A 104 7.97 5.59 4.39
CA GLN A 104 7.18 6.84 4.50
C GLN A 104 5.95 6.67 5.39
N LEU A 105 5.26 5.53 5.29
CA LEU A 105 4.12 5.21 6.17
C LEU A 105 4.57 5.17 7.64
N GLN A 106 5.71 4.56 7.92
CA GLN A 106 6.28 4.50 9.27
C GLN A 106 6.72 5.87 9.82
N SER A 107 7.27 6.75 8.97
CA SER A 107 7.63 8.10 9.40
C SER A 107 6.42 8.99 9.65
N ASN A 108 5.32 8.78 8.92
CA ASN A 108 4.10 9.58 9.07
C ASN A 108 3.32 9.21 10.34
N GLY A 109 3.33 7.94 10.75
CA GLY A 109 2.72 7.48 12.01
C GLY A 109 3.42 8.00 13.29
N GLN A 110 4.62 8.58 13.18
CA GLN A 110 5.34 9.18 14.32
C GLN A 110 5.05 10.67 14.52
N ASN A 111 4.44 11.36 13.55
CA ASN A 111 4.18 12.80 13.65
C ASN A 111 2.87 13.15 14.39
N GLU A 112 1.99 12.18 14.67
CA GLU A 112 0.70 12.45 15.35
C GLU A 112 0.76 12.39 16.89
N LEU A 113 1.90 11.97 17.49
CA LEU A 113 2.03 11.83 18.94
C LEU A 113 2.77 12.98 19.64
N VAL A 114 3.11 14.07 18.93
CA VAL A 114 3.85 15.21 19.50
C VAL A 114 3.18 16.56 19.22
N GLN A 115 1.86 16.66 19.37
CA GLN A 115 1.19 17.96 19.56
C GLN A 115 0.05 17.83 20.56
N SER A 116 0.37 17.73 21.86
CA SER A 116 -0.58 18.05 22.92
C SER A 116 -0.30 19.49 23.38
N PRO A 117 -1.18 20.48 23.10
CA PRO A 117 -1.03 21.84 23.58
C PRO A 117 -1.59 21.93 25.00
N ALA A 118 -0.84 21.45 25.98
CA ALA A 118 -1.16 21.67 27.39
C ALA A 118 0.13 21.79 28.21
N SER A 119 0.66 23.01 28.30
CA SER A 119 1.31 23.58 29.50
C SER A 119 2.30 24.67 29.10
N ILE A 120 1.80 25.86 28.76
CA ILE A 120 2.54 27.11 28.98
C ILE A 120 1.64 27.97 29.88
N MET A 121 1.85 27.86 31.19
CA MET A 121 1.32 28.86 32.12
C MET A 121 2.13 30.16 31.94
N PRO A 122 1.48 31.34 32.00
CA PRO A 122 2.20 32.60 32.02
C PRO A 122 2.78 32.82 33.42
N ILE A 123 4.09 33.02 33.50
CA ILE A 123 4.74 33.53 34.72
C ILE A 123 4.62 35.05 34.67
N THR A 124 3.70 35.60 35.45
CA THR A 124 3.73 37.00 35.89
C THR A 124 4.56 37.06 37.17
N ILE A 125 5.57 37.92 37.21
CA ILE A 125 6.25 38.30 38.47
C ILE A 125 6.16 39.83 38.55
N ASP A 126 5.54 40.31 39.63
CA ASP A 126 5.54 41.70 40.11
C ASP A 126 6.94 42.17 40.51
#